data_AF-A0A495QQP9-F1
#
_entry.id   AF-A0A495QQP9-F1
#
_cell.length_a   1.000
_cell.length_b   1.000
_cell.length_c   1.000
_cell.angle_alpha   90.00
_cell.angle_beta   90.00
_cell.angle_gamma   90.00
#
_symmetry.space_group_name_H-M   'P 1'
#
loop_
_entity.id
_entity.type
_entity.pdbx_description
1 polymer ?
#
loop_
_entity_poly.entity_id
_entity_poly.type
_entity_poly.pdbx_seq_one_letter_code
_entity_poly.pdbx_strand_id
1 'polypeptide(L)'
;MSTQSSTASDSFLSSPSHPIGYLAILAALVTGVLHLFLGPQVMGFSQLLGILFILNGLGFLGGIGLYLSRYWQRELYLFAAVYALITIVALFVFQGFSVEAFYRQGSLNPMAVVAKAAELALAVCAGYLYTATGR
;
A
#
# COMPACT_ATOMS: atom_id res chain seq x y z
N MET A 1 -44.48 9.05 -25.77
CA MET A 1 -43.48 8.20 -25.10
C MET A 1 -42.29 9.09 -24.75
N SER A 2 -42.12 9.44 -23.48
CA SER A 2 -40.99 10.26 -23.02
C SER A 2 -39.87 9.31 -22.59
N THR A 3 -38.77 9.30 -23.34
CA THR A 3 -37.54 8.62 -22.96
C THR A 3 -36.92 9.37 -21.78
N GLN A 4 -37.08 8.84 -20.57
CA GLN A 4 -36.28 9.29 -19.43
C GLN A 4 -34.83 8.90 -19.71
N SER A 5 -34.03 9.88 -20.12
CA SER A 5 -32.57 9.74 -20.14
C SER A 5 -32.12 9.81 -18.69
N SER A 6 -31.90 8.65 -18.06
CA SER A 6 -31.23 8.60 -16.76
C SER A 6 -29.80 9.08 -16.97
N THR A 7 -29.52 10.33 -16.62
CA THR A 7 -28.16 10.84 -16.49
C THR A 7 -27.50 10.10 -15.33
N ALA A 8 -27.01 8.88 -15.58
CA ALA A 8 -26.14 8.19 -14.65
C ALA A 8 -24.94 9.13 -14.44
N SER A 9 -24.88 9.76 -13.27
CA SER A 9 -23.74 10.55 -12.87
C SER A 9 -22.56 9.57 -12.79
N ASP A 10 -21.71 9.57 -13.81
CA ASP A 10 -20.48 8.77 -13.88
C ASP A 10 -19.57 9.22 -12.72
N SER A 11 -19.76 8.63 -11.56
CA SER A 11 -18.98 8.95 -10.37
C SER A 11 -17.54 8.50 -10.61
N PHE A 12 -16.61 9.45 -10.63
CA PHE A 12 -15.18 9.15 -10.74
C PHE A 12 -14.67 8.29 -9.57
N LEU A 13 -15.36 8.37 -8.43
CA LEU A 13 -15.05 7.61 -7.22
C LEU A 13 -16.00 6.41 -7.08
N SER A 14 -15.42 5.24 -6.79
CA SER A 14 -16.10 4.00 -6.47
C SER A 14 -15.82 3.63 -5.01
N SER A 15 -16.84 3.13 -4.31
CA SER A 15 -16.64 2.55 -2.98
C SER A 15 -16.20 1.09 -3.08
N PRO A 16 -15.41 0.59 -2.11
CA PRO A 16 -15.05 -0.83 -2.07
C PRO A 16 -16.30 -1.71 -2.06
N SER A 17 -16.35 -2.69 -2.96
CA SER A 17 -17.47 -3.64 -3.07
C SER A 17 -17.42 -4.77 -2.03
N HIS A 18 -16.31 -4.90 -1.30
CA HIS A 18 -16.07 -5.95 -0.31
C HIS A 18 -15.42 -5.35 0.95
N PRO A 19 -15.80 -5.78 2.17
CA PRO A 19 -15.24 -5.24 3.43
C PRO A 19 -13.71 -5.25 3.51
N ILE A 20 -13.09 -6.29 2.96
CA ILE A 20 -11.62 -6.43 2.86
C ILE A 20 -10.97 -5.26 2.08
N GLY A 21 -11.70 -4.61 1.17
CA GLY A 21 -11.21 -3.41 0.49
C GLY A 21 -10.94 -2.24 1.46
N TYR A 22 -11.75 -2.09 2.51
CA TYR A 22 -11.49 -1.10 3.56
C TYR A 22 -10.26 -1.46 4.40
N LEU A 23 -10.02 -2.76 4.65
CA LEU A 23 -8.80 -3.21 5.32
C LEU A 23 -7.56 -2.97 4.44
N ALA A 24 -7.66 -3.21 3.13
CA ALA A 24 -6.60 -2.88 2.18
C ALA A 24 -6.28 -1.38 2.19
N ILE A 25 -7.31 -0.52 2.16
CA ILE A 25 -7.14 0.93 2.26
C ILE A 25 -6.44 1.30 3.57
N LEU A 26 -6.89 0.76 4.71
CA LEU A 26 -6.28 1.03 6.00
C LEU A 26 -4.81 0.60 6.05
N ALA A 27 -4.50 -0.60 5.56
CA ALA A 27 -3.13 -1.12 5.51
C ALA A 27 -2.22 -0.28 4.60
N ALA A 28 -2.72 0.12 3.42
CA ALA A 28 -2.01 1.02 2.52
C ALA A 28 -1.81 2.42 3.15
N LEU A 29 -2.81 2.92 3.88
CA LEU A 29 -2.75 4.23 4.53
C LEU A 29 -1.70 4.24 5.64
N VAL A 30 -1.73 3.24 6.52
CA VAL A 30 -0.71 3.06 7.58
C VAL A 30 0.67 2.97 6.95
N THR A 31 0.84 2.12 5.94
CA THR A 31 2.13 1.96 5.24
C THR A 31 2.60 3.28 4.64
N GLY A 32 1.73 3.97 3.90
CA GLY A 32 2.04 5.22 3.21
C GLY A 32 2.45 6.33 4.18
N VAL A 33 1.66 6.54 5.23
CA VAL A 33 1.94 7.55 6.27
C VAL A 33 3.24 7.24 7.01
N LEU A 34 3.49 5.98 7.39
CA LEU A 34 4.73 5.61 8.06
C LEU A 34 5.96 5.87 7.18
N HIS A 35 5.88 5.58 5.89
CA HIS A 35 6.99 5.85 4.97
C HIS A 35 7.24 7.34 4.76
N LEU A 36 6.17 8.14 4.62
CA LEU A 36 6.30 9.60 4.51
C LEU A 36 6.86 10.22 5.80
N PHE A 37 6.45 9.72 6.95
CA PHE A 37 6.96 10.17 8.25
C PHE A 37 8.45 9.82 8.45
N LEU A 38 8.85 8.60 8.05
CA LEU A 38 10.23 8.13 8.18
C LEU A 38 11.17 8.70 7.11
N GLY A 39 10.66 9.08 5.94
CA GLY A 39 11.47 9.58 4.81
C GLY A 39 12.44 10.71 5.17
N PRO A 40 11.97 11.84 5.75
CA PRO A 40 12.86 12.92 6.18
C PRO A 40 13.89 12.49 7.25
N GLN A 41 13.52 11.57 8.14
CA GLN A 41 14.42 11.06 9.18
C GLN A 41 15.53 10.22 8.57
N VAL A 42 15.20 9.35 7.62
CA VAL A 42 16.15 8.50 6.89
C VAL A 42 17.05 9.33 5.99
N MET A 43 16.56 10.44 5.44
CA MET A 43 17.34 11.35 4.59
C MET A 43 18.55 11.94 5.32
N GLY A 44 18.47 12.11 6.65
CA GLY A 44 19.61 12.52 7.48
C GLY A 44 20.76 11.51 7.53
N PHE A 45 20.53 10.26 7.15
CA PHE A 45 21.53 9.20 7.08
C PHE A 45 21.90 8.82 5.64
N SER A 46 20.89 8.72 4.77
CA SER A 46 21.06 8.39 3.36
C SER A 46 19.97 9.08 2.54
N GLN A 47 20.40 10.01 1.69
CA GLN A 47 19.50 10.76 0.84
C GLN A 47 18.71 9.85 -0.12
N LEU A 48 19.37 8.86 -0.72
CA LEU A 48 18.72 7.89 -1.61
C LEU A 48 17.61 7.12 -0.88
N LEU A 49 17.90 6.57 0.31
CA LEU A 49 16.89 5.86 1.09
C LEU A 49 15.74 6.77 1.52
N GLY A 50 16.04 8.01 1.93
CA GLY A 50 15.01 8.99 2.28
C GLY A 50 14.07 9.28 1.12
N ILE A 51 14.61 9.48 -0.10
CA ILE A 51 13.82 9.67 -1.32
C ILE A 51 12.97 8.43 -1.61
N LEU A 52 13.56 7.23 -1.53
CA LEU A 52 12.83 5.98 -1.75
C LEU A 52 11.68 5.81 -0.76
N PHE A 53 11.87 6.16 0.51
CA PHE A 53 10.80 6.16 1.51
C PHE A 53 9.67 7.11 1.13
N ILE A 54 9.98 8.34 0.72
CA ILE A 54 8.96 9.33 0.33
C ILE A 54 8.20 8.85 -0.91
N LEU A 55 8.91 8.41 -1.95
CA LEU A 55 8.30 7.87 -3.17
C LEU A 55 7.44 6.64 -2.89
N ASN A 56 7.89 5.76 -2.00
CA ASN A 56 7.13 4.59 -1.59
C ASN A 56 5.83 4.98 -0.87
N GLY A 57 5.93 5.95 0.04
CA GLY A 57 4.77 6.48 0.76
C GLY A 57 3.73 7.10 -0.19
N LEU A 58 4.19 7.92 -1.14
CA LEU A 58 3.34 8.47 -2.20
C LEU A 58 2.76 7.37 -3.10
N GLY A 59 3.51 6.32 -3.40
CA GLY A 59 3.05 5.16 -4.16
C GLY A 59 1.85 4.47 -3.51
N PHE A 60 1.90 4.23 -2.19
CA PHE A 60 0.76 3.65 -1.48
C PHE A 60 -0.46 4.58 -1.41
N LEU A 61 -0.26 5.88 -1.12
CA LEU A 61 -1.37 6.83 -1.09
C LEU A 61 -1.98 7.04 -2.49
N GLY A 62 -1.14 7.10 -3.52
CA GLY A 62 -1.58 7.12 -4.92
C GLY A 62 -2.32 5.85 -5.31
N GLY A 63 -1.87 4.69 -4.83
CA GLY A 63 -2.55 3.40 -4.97
C GLY A 63 -3.96 3.41 -4.36
N ILE A 64 -4.15 4.02 -3.19
CA ILE A 64 -5.49 4.21 -2.60
C ILE A 64 -6.36 5.07 -3.51
N GLY A 65 -5.81 6.19 -4.01
CA GLY A 65 -6.53 7.07 -4.95
C GLY A 65 -6.94 6.33 -6.23
N LEU A 66 -6.05 5.50 -6.78
CA LEU A 66 -6.34 4.67 -7.94
C LEU A 66 -7.38 3.59 -7.62
N TYR A 67 -7.32 2.96 -6.44
CA TYR A 67 -8.25 1.94 -5.97
C TYR A 67 -9.68 2.46 -5.84
N LEU A 68 -9.83 3.67 -5.31
CA LEU A 68 -11.11 4.35 -5.16
C LEU A 68 -11.59 4.99 -6.47
N SER A 69 -10.83 4.87 -7.56
CA SER A 69 -11.22 5.42 -8.86
C SER A 69 -11.89 4.37 -9.74
N ARG A 70 -12.66 4.83 -10.72
CA ARG A 70 -13.20 3.98 -11.79
C ARG A 70 -12.14 3.27 -12.64
N TYR A 71 -10.87 3.65 -12.54
CA TYR A 71 -9.77 3.04 -13.29
C TYR A 71 -9.25 1.75 -12.65
N TRP A 72 -9.74 1.37 -11.45
CA TRP A 72 -9.27 0.16 -10.80
C TRP A 72 -9.71 -1.09 -11.56
N GLN A 73 -8.74 -1.81 -12.14
CA GLN A 73 -8.96 -3.09 -12.79
C GLN A 73 -8.49 -4.24 -11.90
N ARG A 74 -9.03 -5.43 -12.13
CA ARG A 74 -8.71 -6.64 -11.35
C ARG A 74 -7.20 -6.90 -11.26
N GLU A 75 -6.46 -6.72 -12.35
CA GLU A 75 -5.01 -6.97 -12.36
C GLU A 75 -4.24 -6.03 -11.42
N LEU A 76 -4.77 -4.84 -11.12
CA LEU A 76 -4.14 -3.90 -10.19
C LEU A 76 -4.08 -4.42 -8.76
N TYR A 77 -4.93 -5.40 -8.39
CA TYR A 77 -4.78 -6.10 -7.12
C TYR A 77 -3.47 -6.90 -7.06
N LEU A 78 -3.06 -7.56 -8.16
CA LEU A 78 -1.78 -8.26 -8.20
C LEU A 78 -0.61 -7.27 -8.17
N PHE A 79 -0.70 -6.17 -8.91
CA PHE A 79 0.32 -5.12 -8.85
C PHE A 79 0.46 -4.54 -7.44
N ALA A 80 -0.64 -4.29 -6.74
CA ALA A 80 -0.61 -3.82 -5.34
C ALA A 80 0.02 -4.86 -4.40
N ALA A 81 -0.33 -6.14 -4.56
CA ALA A 81 0.26 -7.21 -3.76
C ALA A 81 1.77 -7.34 -4.00
N VAL A 82 2.20 -7.39 -5.27
CA VAL A 82 3.61 -7.47 -5.64
C VAL A 82 4.39 -6.25 -5.16
N TYR A 83 3.83 -5.05 -5.31
CA TYR A 83 4.45 -3.82 -4.82
C TYR A 83 4.67 -3.87 -3.31
N ALA A 84 3.67 -4.27 -2.52
CA ALA A 84 3.81 -4.44 -1.08
C ALA A 84 4.82 -5.53 -0.69
N LEU A 85 4.93 -6.61 -1.46
CA LEU A 85 5.96 -7.64 -1.21
C LEU A 85 7.37 -7.12 -1.53
N ILE A 86 7.54 -6.34 -2.60
CA ILE A 86 8.82 -5.71 -2.96
C ILE A 86 9.29 -4.80 -1.82
N THR A 87 8.41 -4.05 -1.18
CA THR A 87 8.78 -3.18 -0.05
C THR A 87 9.19 -3.96 1.20
N ILE A 88 8.63 -5.16 1.40
CA ILE A 88 9.09 -6.08 2.44
C ILE A 88 10.49 -6.59 2.12
N VAL A 89 10.71 -7.07 0.90
CA VAL A 89 12.03 -7.54 0.44
C VAL A 89 13.08 -6.43 0.55
N ALA A 90 12.71 -5.19 0.21
CA ALA A 90 13.60 -4.04 0.29
C ALA A 90 14.14 -3.82 1.71
N LEU A 91 13.39 -4.15 2.77
CA LEU A 91 13.90 -4.10 4.14
C LEU A 91 15.16 -4.96 4.27
N PHE A 92 15.09 -6.21 3.84
CA PHE A 92 16.20 -7.16 3.96
C PHE A 92 17.35 -6.83 3.01
N VAL A 93 17.06 -6.27 1.83
CA VAL A 93 18.10 -5.81 0.90
C VAL A 93 18.93 -4.67 1.52
N PHE A 94 18.30 -3.73 2.23
CA PHE A 94 19.00 -2.57 2.79
C PHE A 94 19.47 -2.74 4.25
N GLN A 95 18.87 -3.65 5.03
CA GLN A 95 19.20 -3.90 6.44
C GLN A 95 19.88 -5.27 6.68
N GLY A 96 19.95 -6.13 5.66
CA GLY A 96 20.51 -7.49 5.75
C GLY A 96 19.45 -8.59 5.84
N PHE A 97 19.81 -9.79 5.39
CA PHE A 97 18.93 -10.97 5.38
C PHE A 97 18.97 -11.73 6.72
N SER A 98 18.49 -11.08 7.78
CA SER A 98 18.34 -11.70 9.10
C SER A 98 17.18 -11.06 9.87
N VAL A 99 16.82 -11.64 11.01
CA VAL A 99 15.84 -11.03 11.93
C VAL A 99 16.33 -9.70 12.50
N GLU A 100 17.65 -9.45 12.47
CA GLU A 100 18.27 -8.20 12.93
C GLU A 100 17.83 -7.00 12.09
N ALA A 101 17.31 -7.22 10.87
CA ALA A 101 16.72 -6.18 10.04
C ALA A 101 15.57 -5.42 10.72
N PHE A 102 14.92 -6.04 11.72
CA PHE A 102 13.88 -5.42 12.54
C PHE A 102 14.41 -4.74 13.80
N TYR A 103 15.71 -4.80 14.07
CA TYR A 103 16.33 -4.23 15.26
C TYR A 103 17.04 -2.91 14.92
N ARG A 104 17.06 -2.00 15.89
CA ARG A 104 17.82 -0.75 15.87
C ARG A 104 18.46 -0.57 17.24
N GLN A 105 19.79 -0.43 17.26
CA GLN A 105 20.58 -0.26 18.49
C GLN A 105 20.32 -1.38 19.54
N GLY A 106 20.22 -2.64 19.08
CA GLY A 106 19.98 -3.80 19.95
C GLY A 106 18.55 -3.94 20.47
N SER A 107 17.63 -3.05 20.10
CA SER A 107 16.21 -3.11 20.47
C SER A 107 15.33 -3.32 19.23
N LEU A 108 14.18 -3.97 19.39
CA LEU A 108 13.22 -4.14 18.31
C LEU A 108 12.68 -2.77 17.89
N ASN A 109 12.71 -2.48 16.59
CA ASN A 109 12.20 -1.24 16.00
C ASN A 109 10.70 -1.38 15.71
N PRO A 110 9.81 -0.81 16.55
CA PRO A 110 8.36 -1.04 16.40
C PRO A 110 7.84 -0.47 15.09
N MET A 111 8.42 0.63 14.61
CA MET A 111 8.03 1.27 13.36
C MET A 111 8.29 0.36 12.15
N ALA A 112 9.43 -0.34 12.15
CA ALA A 112 9.75 -1.29 11.09
C ALA A 112 8.76 -2.48 11.11
N VAL A 113 8.50 -3.04 12.30
CA VAL A 113 7.57 -4.16 12.45
C VAL A 113 6.15 -3.78 12.01
N VAL A 114 5.63 -2.65 12.47
CA VAL A 114 4.29 -2.18 12.10
C VAL A 114 4.19 -1.91 10.60
N ALA A 115 5.19 -1.25 10.00
CA ALA A 115 5.19 -1.01 8.56
C ALA A 115 5.15 -2.31 7.76
N LYS A 116 5.96 -3.32 8.13
CA LYS A 116 5.97 -4.61 7.41
C LYS A 116 4.76 -5.47 7.66
N ALA A 117 4.17 -5.40 8.86
CA ALA A 117 2.89 -6.04 9.13
C ALA A 117 1.77 -5.42 8.27
N ALA A 118 1.75 -4.09 8.12
CA ALA A 118 0.78 -3.40 7.28
C ALA A 118 0.98 -3.73 5.78
N GLU A 119 2.22 -3.76 5.29
CA GLU A 119 2.54 -4.19 3.92
C GLU A 119 2.08 -5.63 3.66
N LEU A 120 2.34 -6.54 4.60
CA LEU A 120 1.92 -7.93 4.48
C LEU A 120 0.39 -8.06 4.48
N ALA A 121 -0.29 -7.34 5.38
CA ALA A 121 -1.75 -7.31 5.43
C ALA A 121 -2.34 -6.80 4.10
N LEU A 122 -1.74 -5.76 3.51
CA LEU A 122 -2.14 -5.25 2.21
C LEU A 122 -1.96 -6.32 1.11
N ALA A 123 -0.80 -6.99 1.07
CA ALA A 123 -0.54 -8.04 0.09
C ALA A 123 -1.56 -9.19 0.17
N VAL A 124 -1.89 -9.62 1.38
CA VAL A 124 -2.91 -10.66 1.63
C VAL A 124 -4.30 -10.19 1.22
N CYS A 125 -4.69 -8.97 1.61
CA CYS A 125 -5.99 -8.40 1.23
C CYS A 125 -6.13 -8.25 -0.28
N ALA A 126 -5.10 -7.75 -0.95
CA ALA A 126 -5.08 -7.58 -2.40
C ALA A 126 -5.15 -8.93 -3.12
N GLY A 127 -4.38 -9.93 -2.68
CA GLY A 127 -4.45 -11.29 -3.21
C GLY A 127 -5.83 -11.93 -3.03
N TYR A 128 -6.46 -11.75 -1.86
CA TYR A 128 -7.83 -12.20 -1.63
C TYR A 128 -8.82 -11.51 -2.57
N LEU A 129 -8.78 -10.18 -2.68
CA LEU A 129 -9.68 -9.41 -3.53
C LEU A 129 -9.53 -9.78 -5.02
N TYR A 130 -8.32 -10.08 -5.48
CA TYR A 130 -8.08 -10.59 -6.83
C TYR A 130 -8.87 -11.88 -7.13
N THR A 131 -8.97 -12.78 -6.15
CA THR A 131 -9.71 -14.04 -6.27
C THR A 131 -11.22 -13.85 -6.08
N ALA A 132 -11.63 -12.91 -5.23
CA ALA A 132 -13.03 -12.67 -4.88
C ALA A 132 -13.79 -11.85 -5.94
N THR A 133 -13.11 -10.93 -6.64
CA THR A 133 -13.69 -10.09 -7.69
C THR A 133 -13.67 -10.76 -9.08
N GLY A 134 -13.12 -11.97 -9.19
CA GLY A 134 -12.90 -12.68 -10.46
C GLY A 134 -13.95 -13.73 -10.86
N ARG A 135 -15.17 -13.70 -10.31
CA ARG A 135 -16.30 -14.54 -10.75
C ARG A 135 -17.45 -13.68 -11.25
#